data_AF-A0A933GK52-F1
#
_entry.id   AF-A0A933GK52-F1
#
_cell.length_a   1.000
_cell.length_b   1.000
_cell.length_c   1.000
_cell.angle_alpha   90.00
_cell.angle_beta   90.00
_cell.angle_gamma   90.00
#
_symmetry.space_group_name_H-M   'P 1'
#
loop_
_entity.id
_entity.type
_entity.pdbx_description
1 polymer ?
#
loop_
_entity_poly.entity_id
_entity_poly.type
_entity_poly.pdbx_seq_one_letter_code
_entity_poly.pdbx_strand_id
1 'polypeptide(L)' 'TPKDYRALIETLEEVQWFNEGIQHPQGPKKFVGQIHQSFGQQFISKVESRRLKVVHRTKIEDSLYPPEADYRKQPL' A
#
# COMPACT_ATOMS: atom_id res chain seq x y z
N THR A 1 -21.02 5.36 14.01
CA THR A 1 -21.77 6.63 13.91
C THR A 1 -21.05 7.57 12.94
N PRO A 2 -21.64 8.69 12.48
CA PRO A 2 -20.90 9.64 11.62
C PRO A 2 -19.56 10.09 12.23
N LYS A 3 -19.50 10.21 13.56
CA LYS A 3 -18.26 10.50 14.29
C LYS A 3 -17.22 9.39 14.15
N ASP A 4 -17.62 8.13 14.30
CA ASP A 4 -16.69 6.99 14.21
C ASP A 4 -16.20 6.77 12.78
N TYR A 5 -17.04 7.04 11.77
CA TYR A 5 -16.63 7.00 10.36
C TYR A 5 -15.53 8.02 10.07
N ARG A 6 -15.73 9.26 10.50
CA ARG A 6 -14.70 10.31 10.41
C ARG A 6 -13.40 9.88 11.09
N ALA A 7 -13.48 9.41 12.33
CA ALA A 7 -12.31 9.00 13.10
C ALA A 7 -11.54 7.86 12.41
N LEU A 8 -12.24 6.88 11.82
CA LEU A 8 -11.62 5.80 11.06
C LEU A 8 -10.87 6.33 9.83
N ILE A 9 -11.52 7.21 9.05
CA ILE A 9 -10.94 7.76 7.81
C ILE A 9 -9.69 8.57 8.13
N GLU A 10 -9.81 9.56 9.03
CA GLU A 10 -8.69 10.44 9.41
C GLU A 10 -7.53 9.63 9.99
N THR A 11 -7.81 8.60 10.81
CA THR A 11 -6.76 7.70 11.34
C THR A 11 -6.04 6.95 10.22
N LEU A 12 -6.76 6.42 9.24
CA LEU A 12 -6.15 5.67 8.13
C LEU A 12 -5.34 6.58 7.20
N GLU A 13 -5.80 7.81 6.96
CA GLU A 13 -5.09 8.80 6.15
C GLU A 13 -3.73 9.21 6.75
N GLU A 14 -3.56 9.08 8.05
CA GLU A 14 -2.30 9.33 8.76
C GLU A 14 -1.35 8.13 8.76
N VAL A 15 -1.82 6.92 8.46
CA VAL A 15 -0.96 5.73 8.40
C VAL A 15 0.03 5.88 7.24
N GLN A 16 1.31 5.71 7.53
CA GLN A 16 2.35 5.84 6.51
C GLN A 16 2.92 4.49 6.06
N TRP A 17 2.86 3.48 6.93
CA TRP A 17 3.61 2.25 6.73
C TRP A 17 2.96 1.02 7.37
N PHE A 18 3.09 -0.11 6.67
CA PHE A 18 2.78 -1.43 7.17
C PHE A 18 4.00 -2.33 7.02
N ASN A 19 4.43 -2.96 8.11
CA ASN A 19 5.54 -3.90 8.09
C ASN A 19 5.12 -5.23 7.45
N GLU A 20 6.07 -5.91 6.79
CA GLU A 20 5.88 -7.30 6.37
C GLU A 20 5.61 -8.18 7.59
N GLY A 21 4.69 -9.14 7.44
CA GLY A 21 4.36 -10.07 8.50
C GLY A 21 3.15 -10.92 8.17
N ILE A 22 2.63 -11.65 9.15
CA ILE A 22 1.47 -12.55 8.96
C ILE A 22 0.24 -11.79 8.44
N GLN A 23 0.06 -10.54 8.90
CA GLN A 23 -1.03 -9.66 8.43
C GLN A 23 -0.74 -9.02 7.06
N HIS A 24 0.52 -8.96 6.66
CA HIS A 24 0.98 -8.37 5.39
C HIS A 24 1.97 -9.31 4.68
N PRO A 25 1.53 -10.51 4.23
CA PRO A 25 2.43 -11.52 3.65
C PRO A 25 2.95 -11.14 2.25
N GLN A 26 2.43 -10.05 1.68
CA GLN A 26 2.79 -9.50 0.38
C GLN A 26 4.01 -8.54 0.48
N GLY A 27 4.71 -8.52 1.62
CA GLY A 27 5.77 -7.55 1.89
C GLY A 27 5.26 -6.26 2.54
N PRO A 28 6.18 -5.34 2.85
CA PRO A 28 5.84 -4.05 3.45
C PRO A 28 5.04 -3.19 2.47
N LYS A 29 4.29 -2.24 3.02
CA LYS A 29 3.50 -1.29 2.23
C LYS A 29 3.69 0.13 2.74
N LYS A 30 3.79 1.08 1.81
CA LYS A 30 3.72 2.50 2.10
C LYS A 30 2.32 3.00 1.74
N PHE A 31 1.64 3.64 2.67
CA PHE A 31 0.35 4.27 2.39
C PHE A 31 0.52 5.78 2.24
N VAL A 32 -0.14 6.35 1.24
CA VAL A 32 -0.16 7.78 0.97
C VAL A 32 -1.59 8.25 1.11
N GLY A 33 -1.96 8.69 2.32
CA GLY A 33 -3.32 9.13 2.63
C GLY A 33 -3.85 10.26 1.75
N GLN A 34 -2.97 11.08 1.18
CA GLN A 34 -3.38 12.13 0.23
C GLN A 34 -4.15 11.57 -0.99
N ILE A 35 -3.74 10.43 -1.52
CA ILE A 35 -4.35 9.81 -2.72
C ILE A 35 -4.98 8.44 -2.42
N HIS A 36 -5.12 8.08 -1.14
CA HIS A 36 -5.57 6.77 -0.67
C HIS A 36 -4.85 5.58 -1.35
N GLN A 37 -3.60 5.77 -1.75
CA GLN A 37 -2.84 4.76 -2.49
C GLN A 37 -1.94 3.98 -1.55
N SER A 38 -2.03 2.65 -1.63
CA SER A 38 -1.04 1.74 -1.04
C SER A 38 -0.02 1.34 -2.09
N PHE A 39 1.25 1.63 -1.83
CA PHE A 39 2.38 1.19 -2.64
C PHE A 39 3.05 -0.01 -1.98
N GLY A 40 3.47 -0.98 -2.80
CA GLY A 40 4.08 -2.22 -2.32
C GLY A 40 5.09 -2.75 -3.33
N GLN A 41 5.89 -3.70 -2.87
CA GLN A 41 6.86 -4.40 -3.72
C GLN A 41 6.13 -5.27 -4.74
N GLN A 42 6.70 -5.39 -5.94
CA GLN A 42 6.24 -6.34 -6.95
C GLN A 42 7.14 -7.57 -6.96
N PHE A 43 6.55 -8.74 -7.17
CA PHE A 43 7.25 -10.02 -7.18
C PHE A 43 7.29 -10.54 -8.62
N ILE A 44 8.48 -10.54 -9.22
CA ILE A 44 8.68 -11.13 -10.54
C ILE A 44 9.01 -12.59 -10.33
N SER A 45 8.16 -13.46 -10.86
CA SER A 45 8.31 -14.91 -10.74
C SER A 45 8.52 -15.55 -12.09
N LYS A 46 9.36 -16.59 -12.13
CA LYS A 46 9.56 -17.45 -13.30
C LYS A 46 8.99 -18.84 -12.99
N VAL A 47 8.31 -19.43 -13.96
CA VAL A 47 7.87 -20.83 -13.85
C VAL A 47 9.08 -21.74 -14.02
N GLU A 48 9.41 -22.50 -12.98
CA GLU A 48 10.47 -23.50 -12.95
C GLU A 48 9.92 -24.79 -12.34
N SER A 49 10.14 -25.94 -12.98
CA SER A 49 9.73 -27.26 -12.45
C SER A 49 8.25 -27.30 -12.00
N ARG A 50 7.36 -26.74 -12.82
CA ARG A 50 5.90 -26.64 -12.57
C ARG A 50 5.53 -25.81 -11.32
N ARG A 51 6.40 -24.91 -10.87
CA ARG A 51 6.18 -23.99 -9.74
C ARG A 51 6.61 -22.56 -10.07
N LEU A 52 6.04 -21.58 -9.37
CA LEU A 52 6.49 -20.19 -9.42
C LEU A 52 7.66 -20.00 -8.47
N LYS A 53 8.80 -19.56 -9.01
CA LYS A 53 9.96 -19.13 -8.24
C LYS A 53 10.11 -17.63 -8.37
N VAL A 54 10.07 -16.91 -7.25
CA VAL A 54 10.36 -15.48 -7.21
C VAL A 54 11.83 -15.28 -7.59
N VAL A 55 12.08 -14.56 -8.68
CA VAL A 55 13.44 -14.26 -9.17
C VAL A 55 13.85 -12.80 -8.88
N HIS A 56 12.89 -11.92 -8.59
CA HIS A 56 13.16 -10.54 -8.23
C HIS A 56 12.02 -9.96 -7.37
N ARG A 57 12.38 -9.07 -6.44
CA ARG A 57 11.46 -8.21 -5.69
C ARG A 57 11.84 -6.76 -5.97
N THR A 58 10.89 -5.96 -6.44
CA THR A 58 11.15 -4.53 -6.71
C THR A 58 11.22 -3.75 -5.40
N LYS A 59 11.83 -2.56 -5.44
CA LYS A 59 11.68 -1.60 -4.34
C LYS A 59 10.30 -0.95 -4.44
N ILE A 60 9.77 -0.43 -3.33
CA ILE A 60 8.49 0.30 -3.35
C ILE A 60 8.68 1.62 -4.10
N GLU A 61 9.84 2.24 -3.91
CA GLU A 61 10.25 3.54 -4.45
C GLU A 61 10.23 3.57 -5.97
N ASP A 62 10.52 2.43 -6.62
CA ASP A 62 10.51 2.29 -8.08
C ASP A 62 9.11 2.50 -8.69
N SER A 63 8.05 2.38 -7.89
CA SER A 63 6.66 2.53 -8.32
C SER A 63 6.00 3.83 -7.85
N LEU A 64 6.72 4.66 -7.08
CA LEU A 64 6.16 5.90 -6.57
C LEU A 64 5.98 6.92 -7.69
N TYR A 65 4.83 7.57 -7.68
CA TYR A 65 4.52 8.72 -8.51
C TYR A 65 4.01 9.87 -7.65
N PRO A 66 4.17 11.13 -8.11
CA PRO A 66 3.64 12.29 -7.39
C PRO A 66 2.12 12.18 -7.18
N PRO A 67 1.60 12.63 -6.02
CA PRO A 67 0.16 12.67 -5.79
C PRO A 67 -0.56 13.53 -6.84
N GLU A 68 -1.53 12.93 -7.54
CA GLU A 68 -2.32 13.62 -8.57
C GLU A 68 -3.59 14.31 -7.99
N ALA A 69 -3.94 13.99 -6.74
CA ALA A 69 -5.12 14.51 -6.05
C ALA A 69 -4.85 14.67 -4.54
N ASP A 70 -5.83 15.20 -3.79
CA ASP A 70 -5.86 15.22 -2.33
C ASP A 70 -7.27 14.88 -1.82
N TYR A 71 -7.53 13.59 -1.57
CA TYR A 71 -8.84 13.10 -1.15
C TYR A 71 -9.22 13.47 0.28
N ARG A 72 -8.25 13.87 1.10
CA ARG A 72 -8.48 14.36 2.48
C ARG A 72 -9.32 15.65 2.51
N LYS A 73 -9.43 16.33 1.37
CA LYS A 73 -10.23 17.56 1.21
C LYS A 73 -11.67 17.29 0.76
N GLN A 74 -12.01 16.04 0.45
CA GLN A 74 -13.34 15.66 0.03
C GLN A 74 -14.28 15.56 1.23
N PRO A 75 -15.60 15.75 1.04
CA PRO A 75 -16.58 15.49 2.10
C PRO A 75 -16.49 14.05 2.59
N LEU A 76 -16.66 13.88 3.91
CA LEU A 76 -16.70 12.58 4.60
C LEU A 76 -18.10 11.94 4.54
#